data_AF-A0A7C5WQU3-F1
#
_entry.id   AF-A0A7C5WQU3-F1
#
_cell.length_a   1.000
_cell.length_b   1.000
_cell.length_c   1.000
_cell.angle_alpha   90.00
_cell.angle_beta   90.00
_cell.angle_gamma   90.00
#
_symmetry.space_group_name_H-M   'P 1'
#
loop_
_entity.id
_entity.type
_entity.pdbx_description
1 polymer ?
#
loop_
_entity_poly.entity_id
_entity_poly.type
_entity_poly.pdbx_seq_one_letter_code
_entity_poly.pdbx_strand_id
1 'polypeptide(L)'
;MRKGFSLVTAIFVIVLMATLGVLVLSTTAKTTQNTITQFRHEQAALLAKSYTEFAILSVLDYNRTQNGDCIQTINGNIGNIDDGSGYQVTANISYIGNNLPCNNVLNNNINTYPADSAPAIIVDVFVRYKDQNTVAYAKNNNINVANLPFVTYHRRTLQKI
;
A
#
# COMPACT_ATOMS: atom_id res chain seq x y z
N MET A 1 32.46 51.97 -26.75
CA MET A 1 31.40 51.80 -25.71
C MET A 1 30.41 50.68 -26.03
N ARG A 2 29.95 50.47 -27.28
CA ARG A 2 28.96 49.42 -27.63
C ARG A 2 29.43 47.96 -27.41
N LYS A 3 30.73 47.68 -27.53
CA LYS A 3 31.29 46.31 -27.38
C LYS A 3 31.28 45.79 -25.93
N GLY A 4 31.51 46.66 -24.94
CA GLY A 4 31.47 46.28 -23.52
C GLY A 4 30.04 46.03 -23.02
N PHE A 5 29.07 46.85 -23.45
CA PHE A 5 27.65 46.66 -23.13
C PHE A 5 27.10 45.34 -23.68
N SER A 6 27.47 44.99 -24.92
CA SER A 6 27.07 43.71 -25.53
C SER A 6 27.63 42.47 -24.82
N LEU A 7 28.81 42.59 -24.19
CA LEU A 7 29.42 41.47 -23.46
C LEU A 7 28.75 41.26 -22.10
N VAL A 8 28.42 42.35 -21.40
CA VAL A 8 27.73 42.30 -20.10
C VAL A 8 26.30 41.75 -20.24
N THR A 9 25.56 42.18 -21.28
CA THR A 9 24.20 41.64 -21.52
C THR A 9 24.22 40.16 -21.90
N ALA A 10 25.22 39.71 -22.67
CA ALA A 10 25.38 38.29 -23.00
C ALA A 10 25.64 37.43 -21.75
N ILE A 11 26.54 37.86 -20.85
CA ILE A 11 26.80 37.16 -19.58
C ILE A 11 25.53 37.12 -18.72
N PHE A 12 24.81 38.25 -18.63
CA PHE A 12 23.57 38.31 -17.86
C PHE A 12 22.52 37.31 -18.38
N VAL A 13 22.35 37.21 -19.70
CA VAL A 13 21.44 36.23 -20.32
C VAL A 13 21.88 34.80 -20.03
N ILE A 14 23.19 34.50 -20.10
CA ILE A 14 23.71 33.16 -19.78
C ILE A 14 23.42 32.79 -18.32
N VAL A 15 23.65 33.71 -17.38
CA VAL A 15 23.37 33.47 -15.95
C VAL A 15 21.87 33.25 -15.72
N LEU A 16 21.02 34.03 -16.40
CA LEU A 16 19.56 33.88 -16.31
C LEU A 16 19.10 32.52 -16.88
N MET A 17 19.67 32.10 -18.01
CA MET A 17 19.38 30.78 -18.57
C MET A 17 19.90 29.64 -17.68
N ALA A 18 21.04 29.82 -17.02
CA ALA A 18 21.57 28.85 -16.07
C ALA A 18 20.67 28.68 -14.84
N THR A 19 20.17 29.77 -14.26
CA THR A 19 19.26 29.69 -13.11
C THR A 19 17.92 29.06 -13.46
N LEU A 20 17.36 29.40 -14.63
CA LEU A 20 16.16 28.74 -15.16
C LEU A 20 16.40 27.25 -15.41
N GLY A 21 17.54 26.88 -15.98
CA GLY A 21 17.91 25.48 -16.20
C GLY A 21 17.96 24.67 -14.89
N VAL A 22 18.58 25.23 -13.84
CA VAL A 22 18.62 24.59 -12.51
C VAL A 22 17.23 24.45 -11.92
N LEU A 23 16.38 25.48 -12.03
CA LEU A 23 15.02 25.44 -11.53
C LEU A 23 14.21 24.33 -12.22
N VAL A 24 14.27 24.26 -13.55
CA VAL A 24 13.60 23.23 -14.34
C VAL A 24 14.08 21.84 -13.93
N LEU A 25 15.39 21.62 -13.84
CA LEU A 25 15.93 20.32 -13.46
C LEU A 25 15.48 19.90 -12.05
N SER A 26 15.52 20.83 -11.09
CA SER A 26 15.10 20.56 -9.72
C SER A 26 13.60 20.23 -9.62
N THR A 27 12.78 20.89 -10.44
CA THR A 27 11.34 20.67 -10.49
C THR A 27 11.05 19.32 -11.12
N THR A 28 11.69 18.98 -12.24
CA THR A 28 11.55 17.68 -12.89
C THR A 28 11.94 16.54 -11.96
N ALA A 29 13.07 16.64 -11.26
CA ALA A 29 13.51 15.62 -10.31
C ALA A 29 12.48 15.38 -9.19
N LYS A 30 11.90 16.45 -8.64
CA LYS A 30 10.83 16.36 -7.64
C LYS A 30 9.55 15.75 -8.21
N THR A 31 9.15 16.17 -9.41
CA THR A 31 7.96 15.61 -10.09
C THR A 31 8.12 14.12 -10.33
N THR A 32 9.27 13.67 -10.83
CA THR A 32 9.54 12.24 -11.05
C THR A 32 9.43 11.43 -9.77
N GLN A 33 10.03 11.92 -8.66
CA GLN A 33 9.94 11.25 -7.37
C GLN A 33 8.47 11.15 -6.88
N ASN A 34 7.71 12.24 -7.01
CA ASN A 34 6.29 12.26 -6.64
C ASN A 34 5.45 11.29 -7.49
N THR A 35 5.73 11.19 -8.79
CA THR A 35 5.04 10.23 -9.66
C THR A 35 5.34 8.79 -9.25
N ILE A 36 6.58 8.47 -8.90
CA ILE A 36 6.95 7.12 -8.42
C ILE A 36 6.23 6.80 -7.11
N THR A 37 6.20 7.75 -6.15
CA THR A 37 5.51 7.53 -4.88
C THR A 37 4.00 7.37 -5.07
N GLN A 38 3.38 8.16 -5.95
CA GLN A 38 1.97 8.02 -6.29
C GLN A 38 1.69 6.66 -6.92
N PHE A 39 2.48 6.26 -7.92
CA PHE A 39 2.33 4.96 -8.58
C PHE A 39 2.38 3.79 -7.57
N ARG A 40 3.30 3.84 -6.61
CA ARG A 40 3.41 2.81 -5.56
C ARG A 40 2.19 2.79 -4.64
N HIS A 41 1.65 3.95 -4.31
CA HIS A 41 0.44 4.07 -3.51
C HIS A 41 -0.77 3.50 -4.25
N GLU A 42 -0.93 3.82 -5.54
CA GLU A 42 -2.00 3.26 -6.38
C GLU A 42 -1.87 1.75 -6.53
N GLN A 43 -0.67 1.22 -6.74
CA GLN A 43 -0.45 -0.23 -6.74
C GLN A 43 -0.83 -0.87 -5.40
N ALA A 44 -0.49 -0.24 -4.27
CA ALA A 44 -0.91 -0.74 -2.96
C ALA A 44 -2.44 -0.72 -2.81
N ALA A 45 -3.12 0.32 -3.30
CA ALA A 45 -4.58 0.40 -3.30
C ALA A 45 -5.24 -0.67 -4.18
N LEU A 46 -4.68 -0.93 -5.37
CA LEU A 46 -5.13 -2.00 -6.26
C LEU A 46 -4.94 -3.38 -5.65
N LEU A 47 -3.77 -3.65 -5.04
CA LEU A 47 -3.52 -4.89 -4.32
C LEU A 47 -4.50 -5.06 -3.15
N ALA A 48 -4.75 -4.00 -2.39
CA ALA A 48 -5.73 -4.05 -1.31
C ALA A 48 -7.13 -4.42 -1.84
N LYS A 49 -7.52 -3.89 -3.01
CA LYS A 49 -8.79 -4.25 -3.65
C LYS A 49 -8.85 -5.69 -4.13
N SER A 50 -7.81 -6.16 -4.81
CA SER A 50 -7.72 -7.54 -5.25
C SER A 50 -7.80 -8.52 -4.06
N TYR A 51 -7.07 -8.24 -2.97
CA TYR A 51 -7.10 -9.09 -1.77
C TYR A 51 -8.41 -9.00 -0.99
N THR A 52 -9.15 -7.87 -1.03
CA THR A 52 -10.51 -7.85 -0.47
C THR A 52 -11.45 -8.78 -1.24
N GLU A 53 -11.39 -8.77 -2.58
CA GLU A 53 -12.25 -9.60 -3.42
C GLU A 53 -11.87 -11.08 -3.28
N PHE A 54 -10.57 -11.36 -3.23
CA PHE A 54 -10.07 -12.70 -2.96
C PHE A 54 -10.49 -13.20 -1.57
N ALA A 55 -10.40 -12.38 -0.54
CA ALA A 55 -10.87 -12.74 0.80
C ALA A 55 -12.37 -13.06 0.84
N ILE A 56 -13.19 -12.24 0.18
CA ILE A 56 -14.63 -12.51 0.08
C ILE A 56 -14.87 -13.86 -0.62
N LEU A 57 -14.21 -14.10 -1.75
CA LEU A 57 -14.33 -15.36 -2.49
C LEU A 57 -13.89 -16.56 -1.65
N SER A 58 -12.75 -16.46 -0.96
CA SER A 58 -12.26 -17.52 -0.06
C SER A 58 -13.25 -17.81 1.06
N VAL A 59 -13.88 -16.80 1.65
CA VAL A 59 -14.89 -17.00 2.69
C VAL A 59 -16.17 -17.66 2.15
N LEU A 60 -16.56 -17.35 0.92
CA LEU A 60 -17.73 -17.95 0.26
C LEU A 60 -17.50 -19.43 -0.08
N ASP A 61 -16.30 -19.78 -0.55
CA ASP A 61 -15.93 -21.16 -0.88
C ASP A 61 -15.70 -22.03 0.37
N TYR A 62 -15.28 -21.42 1.48
CA TYR A 62 -14.92 -22.14 2.69
C TYR A 62 -16.12 -22.71 3.45
N ASN A 63 -16.15 -24.03 3.58
CA ASN A 63 -17.17 -24.74 4.35
C ASN A 63 -16.89 -24.70 5.87
N ARG A 64 -17.55 -23.76 6.55
CA ARG A 64 -17.41 -23.51 8.00
C ARG A 64 -17.99 -24.63 8.87
N THR A 65 -19.03 -25.32 8.41
CA THR A 65 -19.70 -26.37 9.20
C THR A 65 -18.92 -27.67 9.17
N GLN A 66 -18.26 -27.98 8.05
CA GLN A 66 -17.42 -29.17 7.92
C GLN A 66 -16.09 -29.04 8.67
N ASN A 67 -15.48 -27.85 8.64
CA ASN A 67 -14.15 -27.65 9.21
C ASN A 67 -14.16 -27.19 10.68
N GLY A 68 -15.29 -26.68 11.19
CA GLY A 68 -15.41 -26.21 12.57
C GLY A 68 -14.55 -24.97 12.90
N ASP A 69 -14.11 -24.23 11.89
CA ASP A 69 -13.37 -22.96 12.02
C ASP A 69 -13.72 -22.04 10.83
N CYS A 70 -13.11 -20.87 10.75
CA CYS A 70 -13.29 -19.88 9.70
C CYS A 70 -11.94 -19.30 9.26
N ILE A 71 -11.87 -18.75 8.05
CA ILE A 71 -10.65 -18.10 7.54
C ILE A 71 -10.46 -16.76 8.24
N GLN A 72 -9.38 -16.61 9.01
CA GLN A 72 -9.15 -15.39 9.80
C GLN A 72 -8.15 -14.46 9.12
N THR A 73 -7.19 -15.02 8.40
CA THR A 73 -6.10 -14.25 7.80
C THR A 73 -5.66 -14.84 6.47
N ILE A 74 -5.47 -13.97 5.48
CA ILE A 74 -4.85 -14.30 4.20
C ILE A 74 -3.62 -13.42 4.05
N ASN A 75 -2.46 -14.05 3.94
CA ASN A 75 -1.19 -13.36 3.74
C ASN A 75 -0.69 -13.60 2.32
N GLY A 76 -0.11 -12.57 1.73
CA GLY A 76 0.52 -12.64 0.42
C GLY A 76 1.76 -11.75 0.37
N ASN A 77 2.73 -12.14 -0.44
CA ASN A 77 3.92 -11.34 -0.69
C ASN A 77 4.14 -11.26 -2.20
N ILE A 78 4.24 -10.04 -2.71
CA ILE A 78 4.45 -9.74 -4.12
C ILE A 78 5.88 -9.21 -4.24
N GLY A 79 6.77 -10.02 -4.81
CA GLY A 79 8.19 -9.68 -4.91
C GLY A 79 8.92 -9.69 -3.56
N ASN A 80 10.09 -9.05 -3.51
CA ASN A 80 10.91 -8.97 -2.30
C ASN A 80 10.80 -7.59 -1.65
N ILE A 81 10.26 -7.56 -0.43
CA ILE A 81 10.06 -6.30 0.31
C ILE A 81 11.38 -5.65 0.72
N ASP A 82 12.43 -6.46 0.93
CA ASP A 82 13.76 -5.99 1.35
C ASP A 82 14.60 -5.46 0.17
N ASP A 83 14.09 -5.61 -1.05
CA ASP A 83 14.62 -4.91 -2.22
C ASP A 83 13.94 -3.57 -2.48
N GLY A 84 12.94 -3.21 -1.68
CA GLY A 84 12.21 -1.94 -1.81
C GLY A 84 11.29 -1.89 -3.02
N SER A 85 11.07 -3.01 -3.70
CA SER A 85 10.18 -3.17 -4.86
C SER A 85 8.98 -4.08 -4.57
N GLY A 86 8.98 -4.79 -3.45
CA GLY A 86 7.91 -5.71 -3.06
C GLY A 86 6.81 -5.12 -2.19
N TYR A 87 5.70 -5.85 -2.11
CA TYR A 87 4.53 -5.54 -1.30
C TYR A 87 4.15 -6.76 -0.44
N GLN A 88 3.92 -6.54 0.84
CA GLN A 88 3.36 -7.53 1.75
C GLN A 88 1.90 -7.19 2.00
N VAL A 89 1.01 -8.13 1.72
CA VAL A 89 -0.43 -7.97 1.92
C VAL A 89 -0.89 -8.89 3.04
N THR A 90 -1.65 -8.35 3.97
CA THR A 90 -2.29 -9.11 5.05
C THR A 90 -3.76 -8.70 5.10
N ALA A 91 -4.65 -9.63 4.76
CA ALA A 91 -6.09 -9.47 4.90
C ALA A 91 -6.56 -10.19 6.16
N ASN A 92 -7.12 -9.44 7.10
CA ASN A 92 -7.73 -9.93 8.32
C ASN A 92 -9.24 -9.94 8.14
N ILE A 93 -9.87 -11.06 8.50
CA ILE A 93 -11.30 -11.27 8.33
C ILE A 93 -11.90 -11.44 9.72
N SER A 94 -12.88 -10.60 10.00
CA SER A 94 -13.61 -10.61 11.27
C SER A 94 -15.08 -10.88 10.98
N TYR A 95 -15.70 -11.72 11.81
CA TYR A 95 -17.04 -12.23 11.56
C TYR A 95 -18.07 -11.63 12.52
N ILE A 96 -19.28 -11.44 12.00
CA ILE A 96 -20.44 -10.92 12.72
C ILE A 96 -21.62 -11.85 12.41
N GLY A 97 -22.17 -12.51 13.41
CA GLY A 97 -23.27 -13.44 13.21
C GLY A 97 -23.80 -14.03 14.50
N ASN A 98 -24.43 -15.19 14.39
CA ASN A 98 -25.02 -15.92 15.50
C ASN A 98 -24.51 -17.36 15.49
N ASN A 99 -24.03 -17.86 16.63
CA ASN A 99 -23.50 -19.21 16.81
C ASN A 99 -22.41 -19.65 15.78
N LEU A 100 -21.48 -18.77 15.45
CA LEU A 100 -20.39 -19.03 14.52
C LEU A 100 -19.26 -19.85 15.17
N PRO A 101 -18.68 -20.85 14.46
CA PRO A 101 -17.56 -21.64 14.96
C PRO A 101 -16.19 -20.94 14.80
N CYS A 102 -16.15 -19.62 14.57
CA CYS A 102 -14.92 -18.88 14.31
C CYS A 102 -14.29 -18.35 15.62
N ASN A 103 -12.95 -18.16 15.69
CA ASN A 103 -12.33 -17.47 16.83
C ASN A 103 -12.38 -15.93 16.72
N ASN A 104 -12.27 -15.38 15.50
CA ASN A 104 -12.27 -13.93 15.29
C ASN A 104 -13.69 -13.37 15.08
N VAL A 105 -14.54 -13.52 16.11
CA VAL A 105 -15.94 -13.09 16.09
C VAL A 105 -16.08 -11.80 16.88
N LEU A 106 -16.55 -10.75 16.21
CA LEU A 106 -16.79 -9.44 16.84
C LEU A 106 -18.08 -9.44 17.66
N ASN A 107 -19.07 -10.22 17.23
CA ASN A 107 -20.30 -10.45 17.97
C ASN A 107 -20.93 -11.77 17.49
N ASN A 108 -21.24 -12.65 18.45
CA ASN A 108 -21.80 -13.99 18.21
C ASN A 108 -23.24 -14.16 18.70
N ASN A 109 -23.87 -13.10 19.21
CA ASN A 109 -25.17 -13.13 19.87
C ASN A 109 -26.16 -12.17 19.19
N ILE A 110 -26.18 -12.17 17.85
CA ILE A 110 -27.07 -11.30 17.09
C ILE A 110 -28.34 -12.07 16.73
N ASN A 111 -29.38 -11.87 17.54
CA ASN A 111 -30.69 -12.53 17.39
C ASN A 111 -31.40 -12.25 16.04
N THR A 112 -30.99 -11.20 15.32
CA THR A 112 -31.47 -10.89 13.96
C THR A 112 -30.84 -11.76 12.86
N TYR A 113 -29.77 -12.51 13.16
CA TYR A 113 -29.20 -13.51 12.26
C TYR A 113 -29.70 -14.91 12.66
N PRO A 114 -30.44 -15.61 11.78
CA PRO A 114 -30.75 -17.03 11.95
C PRO A 114 -29.46 -17.84 12.23
N ALA A 115 -29.54 -18.90 13.03
CA ALA A 115 -28.38 -19.71 13.43
C ALA A 115 -27.60 -20.34 12.26
N ASP A 116 -28.19 -20.43 11.06
CA ASP A 116 -27.58 -20.94 9.82
C ASP A 116 -27.45 -19.88 8.71
N SER A 117 -27.66 -18.60 9.02
CA SER A 117 -27.55 -17.54 8.02
C SER A 117 -26.11 -17.18 7.71
N ALA A 118 -25.85 -16.76 6.47
CA ALA A 118 -24.53 -16.29 6.07
C ALA A 118 -24.14 -15.04 6.92
N PRO A 119 -22.98 -15.07 7.61
CA PRO A 119 -22.60 -14.02 8.55
C PRO A 119 -22.13 -12.78 7.82
N ALA A 120 -22.27 -11.59 8.41
CA ALA A 120 -21.56 -10.44 7.87
C ALA A 120 -20.06 -10.56 8.17
N ILE A 121 -19.22 -10.13 7.23
CA ILE A 121 -17.77 -10.11 7.39
C ILE A 121 -17.23 -8.70 7.25
N ILE A 122 -16.23 -8.39 8.07
CA ILE A 122 -15.38 -7.22 7.91
C ILE A 122 -14.02 -7.72 7.43
N VAL A 123 -13.61 -7.24 6.27
CA VAL A 123 -12.30 -7.54 5.68
C VAL A 123 -11.43 -6.30 5.82
N ASP A 124 -10.37 -6.43 6.60
CA ASP A 124 -9.34 -5.43 6.82
C ASP A 124 -8.07 -5.82 6.08
N VAL A 125 -7.74 -5.10 5.00
CA VAL A 125 -6.54 -5.38 4.21
C VAL A 125 -5.47 -4.33 4.47
N PHE A 126 -4.30 -4.81 4.86
CA PHE A 126 -3.10 -4.04 5.08
C PHE A 126 -2.08 -4.37 4.00
N VAL A 127 -1.72 -3.38 3.18
CA VAL A 127 -0.65 -3.50 2.18
C VAL A 127 0.53 -2.68 2.67
N ARG A 128 1.64 -3.36 2.92
CA ARG A 128 2.87 -2.79 3.45
C ARG A 128 3.96 -2.83 2.39
N TYR A 129 4.69 -1.73 2.27
CA TYR A 129 5.86 -1.65 1.39
C TYR A 129 6.92 -0.74 2.00
N LYS A 130 8.17 -0.91 1.56
CA LYS A 130 9.30 -0.07 1.95
C LYS A 130 9.62 0.93 0.84
N ASP A 131 10.06 2.12 1.21
CA ASP A 131 10.55 3.10 0.26
C ASP A 131 11.91 2.66 -0.32
N GLN A 132 12.05 2.71 -1.64
CA GLN A 132 13.24 2.22 -2.34
C GLN A 132 14.47 3.06 -2.04
N ASN A 133 14.31 4.39 -1.90
CA ASN A 133 15.44 5.26 -1.58
C ASN A 133 15.95 4.96 -0.16
N THR A 134 15.04 4.74 0.77
CA THR A 134 15.36 4.34 2.14
C THR A 134 16.05 2.97 2.20
N VAL A 135 15.58 1.99 1.42
CA VAL A 135 16.22 0.67 1.31
C VAL A 135 17.62 0.77 0.70
N ALA A 136 17.78 1.53 -0.39
CA ALA A 136 19.07 1.73 -1.03
C ALA A 136 20.07 2.42 -0.08
N TYR A 137 19.62 3.44 0.66
CA TYR A 137 20.43 4.09 1.69
C TYR A 137 20.87 3.09 2.78
N ALA A 138 19.95 2.26 3.28
CA ALA A 138 20.25 1.28 4.31
C ALA A 138 21.29 0.25 3.86
N LYS A 139 21.15 -0.28 2.64
CA LYS A 139 22.11 -1.22 2.04
C LYS A 139 23.52 -0.60 1.92
N ASN A 140 23.61 0.65 1.46
CA ASN A 140 24.89 1.35 1.33
C ASN A 140 25.58 1.63 2.68
N ASN A 141 24.82 1.72 3.77
CA ASN A 141 25.34 2.04 5.11
C ASN A 141 25.38 0.82 6.05
N ASN A 142 25.23 -0.41 5.52
CA ASN A 142 25.16 -1.65 6.32
C ASN A 142 24.09 -1.62 7.43
N ILE A 143 22.99 -0.92 7.21
CA ILE A 143 21.83 -0.87 8.11
C ILE A 143 20.92 -2.06 7.78
N ASN A 144 20.41 -2.74 8.82
CA ASN A 144 19.51 -3.86 8.63
C ASN A 144 18.18 -3.41 8.01
N VAL A 145 17.93 -3.85 6.77
CA VAL A 145 16.76 -3.49 5.97
C VAL A 145 15.45 -3.96 6.64
N ALA A 146 15.50 -5.03 7.44
CA ALA A 146 14.33 -5.58 8.12
C ALA A 146 13.67 -4.57 9.07
N ASN A 147 14.46 -3.68 9.69
CA ASN A 147 14.00 -2.72 10.70
C ASN A 147 13.55 -1.37 10.11
N LEU A 148 13.54 -1.23 8.78
CA LEU A 148 13.09 0.00 8.14
C LEU A 148 11.58 0.19 8.30
N PRO A 149 11.11 1.46 8.41
CA PRO A 149 9.69 1.74 8.55
C PRO A 149 8.93 1.31 7.30
N PHE A 150 7.74 0.73 7.52
CA PHE A 150 6.81 0.39 6.46
C PHE A 150 5.86 1.55 6.19
N VAL A 151 5.62 1.81 4.91
CA VAL A 151 4.45 2.55 4.48
C VAL A 151 3.29 1.56 4.39
N THR A 152 2.19 1.86 5.06
CA THR A 152 1.03 0.95 5.14
C THR A 152 -0.19 1.63 4.52
N TYR A 153 -0.77 0.97 3.52
CA TYR A 153 -2.09 1.28 3.01
C TYR A 153 -3.11 0.35 3.67
N HIS A 154 -4.15 0.91 4.25
CA HIS A 154 -5.23 0.15 4.90
C HIS A 154 -6.54 0.38 4.15
N ARG A 155 -7.28 -0.71 3.93
CA ARG A 155 -8.65 -0.67 3.41
C ARG A 155 -9.52 -1.61 4.21
N ARG A 156 -10.64 -1.08 4.71
CA ARG A 156 -11.69 -1.84 5.37
C ARG A 156 -12.92 -1.93 4.47
N THR A 157 -13.48 -3.13 4.35
CA THR A 157 -14.75 -3.36 3.66
C THR A 157 -15.66 -4.25 4.51
N LEU A 158 -16.93 -3.86 4.63
CA LEU A 158 -17.97 -4.69 5.23
C LEU A 158 -18.76 -5.34 4.10
N GLN A 159 -18.89 -6.66 4.15
CA GLN A 159 -19.67 -7.43 3.20
C GLN A 159 -20.68 -8.27 3.95
N LYS A 160 -21.95 -8.19 3.55
CA LYS A 160 -22.95 -9.18 3.91
C LYS A 160 -22.88 -10.29 2.86
N ILE A 161 -22.56 -11.50 3.29
CA ILE A 161 -22.59 -12.70 2.45
C ILE A 161 -23.91 -13.44 2.64
#